data_AF-A0A357D4Q2-F1
#
_entry.id   AF-A0A357D4Q2-F1
#
_cell.length_a   1.000
_cell.length_b   1.000
_cell.length_c   1.000
_cell.angle_alpha   90.00
_cell.angle_beta   90.00
_cell.angle_gamma   90.00
#
_symmetry.space_group_name_H-M   'P 1'
#
loop_
_entity.id
_entity.type
_entity.pdbx_description
1 polymer ?
#
loop_
_entity_poly.entity_id
_entity_poly.type
_entity_poly.pdbx_seq_one_letter_code
_entity_poly.pdbx_strand_id
1 'polypeptide(L)'
;PQQQVLRDILDHDALALVVKETDLALALKQLSFLPALVITDSQVFGQVNTVVPAQVPLTSFSIIYARQKGDLALFYQAVEAVQNLNDGDRLLVAEGCTHHRKDDDIGTV
;
A
#
# COMPACT_ATOMS: atom_id res chain seq x y z
N PRO A 1 -7.28 7.64 -3.50
CA PRO A 1 -7.04 6.37 -2.78
C PRO A 1 -8.06 6.14 -1.64
N GLN A 2 -7.99 6.99 -0.60
CA GLN A 2 -8.74 6.81 0.64
C GLN A 2 -10.26 6.76 0.46
N GLN A 3 -10.85 7.71 -0.29
CA GLN A 3 -12.29 7.74 -0.54
C GLN A 3 -12.82 6.47 -1.20
N GLN A 4 -12.08 5.93 -2.18
CA GLN A 4 -12.48 4.72 -2.90
C GLN A 4 -12.45 3.50 -1.99
N VAL A 5 -11.37 3.32 -1.21
CA VAL A 5 -11.25 2.21 -0.25
C VAL A 5 -12.30 2.32 0.86
N LEU A 6 -12.51 3.53 1.39
CA LEU A 6 -13.54 3.75 2.40
C LEU A 6 -14.93 3.39 1.89
N ARG A 7 -15.26 3.80 0.65
CA ARG A 7 -16.52 3.45 0.02
C ARG A 7 -16.66 1.94 -0.17
N ASP A 8 -15.62 1.28 -0.65
CA ASP A 8 -15.60 -0.18 -0.88
C ASP A 8 -15.80 -0.96 0.43
N ILE A 9 -15.21 -0.53 1.55
CA ILE A 9 -15.44 -1.11 2.88
C ILE A 9 -16.92 -1.00 3.27
N LEU A 10 -17.52 0.17 3.08
CA LEU A 10 -18.94 0.40 3.41
C LEU A 10 -19.90 -0.37 2.49
N ASP A 11 -19.57 -0.52 1.21
CA ASP A 11 -20.35 -1.31 0.25
C ASP A 11 -20.36 -2.81 0.58
N HIS A 12 -19.43 -3.28 1.42
CA HIS A 12 -19.37 -4.64 1.95
C HIS A 12 -19.84 -4.75 3.41
N ASP A 13 -20.66 -3.79 3.88
CA ASP A 13 -21.25 -3.76 5.23
C ASP A 13 -20.21 -3.82 6.37
N ALA A 14 -18.97 -3.38 6.11
CA ALA A 14 -17.89 -3.37 7.09
C ALA A 14 -17.69 -1.98 7.73
N LEU A 15 -17.11 -1.98 8.92
CA LEU A 15 -16.81 -0.77 9.67
C LEU A 15 -15.42 -0.24 9.30
N ALA A 16 -15.33 1.07 9.08
CA ALA A 16 -14.07 1.76 8.83
C ALA A 16 -13.77 2.79 9.92
N LEU A 17 -12.54 2.79 10.41
CA LEU A 17 -11.99 3.83 11.28
C LEU A 17 -10.81 4.49 10.57
N VAL A 18 -10.86 5.80 10.41
CA VAL A 18 -9.80 6.59 9.78
C VAL A 18 -9.12 7.46 10.84
N VAL A 19 -7.80 7.33 10.95
CA VAL A 19 -6.97 8.05 11.92
C VAL A 19 -5.67 8.49 11.27
N LYS A 20 -5.00 9.47 11.86
CA LYS A 20 -3.59 9.76 11.54
C LYS A 20 -2.69 8.68 12.12
N GLU A 21 -1.53 8.49 11.52
CA GLU A 21 -0.48 7.59 11.99
C GLU A 21 -0.04 7.91 13.43
N THR A 22 -0.12 9.20 13.82
CA THR A 22 0.17 9.67 15.18
C THR A 22 -0.83 9.19 16.23
N ASP A 23 -2.08 8.93 15.82
CA ASP A 23 -3.18 8.58 16.73
C ASP A 23 -3.49 7.07 16.72
N LEU A 24 -2.85 6.30 15.83
CA LEU A 24 -3.11 4.87 15.64
C LEU A 24 -2.98 4.06 16.93
N ALA A 25 -1.93 4.31 17.73
CA ALA A 25 -1.70 3.59 18.98
C ALA A 25 -2.81 3.84 20.00
N LEU A 26 -3.34 5.07 20.05
CA LEU A 26 -4.46 5.43 20.90
C LEU A 26 -5.76 4.77 20.39
N ALA A 27 -6.01 4.86 19.09
CA ALA A 27 -7.18 4.28 18.45
C ALA A 27 -7.28 2.76 18.70
N LEU A 28 -6.18 2.03 18.50
CA LEU A 28 -6.13 0.58 18.75
C LEU A 28 -6.43 0.22 20.21
N LYS A 29 -6.01 1.05 21.18
CA LYS A 29 -6.31 0.85 22.60
C LYS A 29 -7.78 1.10 22.96
N GLN A 30 -8.46 1.95 22.19
CA GLN A 30 -9.86 2.32 22.43
C GLN A 30 -10.86 1.39 21.73
N LEU A 31 -10.42 0.64 20.72
CA LEU A 31 -11.25 -0.37 20.07
C LEU A 31 -11.54 -1.54 21.02
N SER A 32 -12.80 -1.96 21.06
CA SER A 32 -13.23 -3.12 21.86
C SER A 32 -12.74 -4.46 21.30
N PHE A 33 -12.30 -4.48 20.04
CA PHE A 33 -11.78 -5.65 19.33
C PHE A 33 -10.70 -5.22 18.34
N LEU A 34 -9.79 -6.14 17.99
CA LEU A 34 -8.76 -5.86 16.99
C LEU A 34 -9.40 -5.70 15.59
N PRO A 35 -8.91 -4.75 14.77
CA PRO A 35 -9.38 -4.63 13.40
C PRO A 35 -8.97 -5.88 12.59
N ALA A 36 -9.79 -6.24 11.61
CA ALA A 36 -9.52 -7.36 10.71
C ALA A 36 -8.39 -7.06 9.70
N LEU A 37 -8.15 -5.78 9.42
CA LEU A 37 -7.14 -5.28 8.49
C LEU A 37 -6.79 -3.83 8.84
N VAL A 38 -5.51 -3.48 8.75
CA VAL A 38 -5.04 -2.09 8.75
C VAL A 38 -4.53 -1.75 7.35
N ILE A 39 -4.94 -0.58 6.84
CA ILE A 39 -4.52 -0.05 5.54
C ILE A 39 -3.80 1.28 5.78
N THR A 40 -2.58 1.42 5.31
CA THR A 40 -1.76 2.62 5.50
C THR A 40 -1.25 3.22 4.19
N ASP A 41 -0.82 4.47 4.22
CA ASP A 41 0.02 5.02 3.17
C ASP A 41 1.40 4.33 3.17
N SER A 42 1.96 4.13 1.97
CA SER A 42 3.26 3.47 1.78
C SER A 42 4.41 4.28 2.39
N GLN A 43 4.29 5.60 2.48
CA GLN A 43 5.34 6.47 3.04
C GLN A 43 5.54 6.28 4.54
N VAL A 44 4.50 5.87 5.27
CA VAL A 44 4.54 5.66 6.73
C VAL A 44 4.40 4.18 7.13
N PHE A 45 4.56 3.26 6.17
CA PHE A 45 4.36 1.82 6.39
C PHE A 45 5.23 1.29 7.52
N GLY A 46 6.50 1.66 7.56
CA GLY A 46 7.43 1.23 8.61
C GLY A 46 7.00 1.69 10.00
N GLN A 47 6.58 2.96 10.14
CA GLN A 47 6.08 3.51 11.41
C GLN A 47 4.83 2.75 11.87
N VAL A 48 3.84 2.57 10.99
CA VAL A 48 2.60 1.87 11.30
C VAL A 48 2.86 0.41 11.68
N ASN A 49 3.76 -0.27 10.98
CA ASN A 49 4.13 -1.67 11.25
C ASN A 49 4.71 -1.89 12.66
N THR A 50 5.33 -0.86 13.26
CA THR A 50 5.80 -0.95 14.66
C THR A 50 4.69 -0.86 15.70
N VAL A 51 3.54 -0.30 15.32
CA VAL A 51 2.40 -0.05 16.23
C VAL A 51 1.33 -1.13 16.11
N VAL A 52 1.11 -1.66 14.90
CA VAL A 52 0.09 -2.68 14.62
C VAL A 52 0.50 -4.03 15.24
N PRO A 53 -0.37 -4.71 16.03
CA PRO A 53 -0.07 -6.03 16.56
C PRO A 53 0.19 -7.05 15.45
N ALA A 54 1.16 -7.94 15.64
CA ALA A 54 1.61 -8.89 14.60
C ALA A 54 0.50 -9.81 14.06
N GLN A 55 -0.54 -10.09 14.86
CA GLN A 55 -1.70 -10.87 14.42
C GLN A 55 -2.68 -10.12 13.52
N VAL A 56 -2.57 -8.79 13.44
CA VAL A 56 -3.43 -7.95 12.61
C VAL A 56 -2.78 -7.77 11.23
N PRO A 57 -3.42 -8.20 10.14
CA PRO A 57 -2.91 -7.98 8.80
C PRO A 57 -2.72 -6.48 8.52
N LEU A 58 -1.59 -6.15 7.89
CA LEU A 58 -1.25 -4.78 7.47
C LEU A 58 -0.98 -4.76 5.96
N THR A 59 -1.59 -3.80 5.26
CA THR A 59 -1.34 -3.56 3.84
C THR A 59 -1.31 -2.05 3.54
N SER A 60 -0.98 -1.69 2.30
CA SER A 60 -1.01 -0.30 1.85
C SER A 60 -1.99 -0.08 0.71
N PHE A 61 -2.36 1.18 0.48
CA PHE A 61 -3.14 1.54 -0.71
C PHE A 61 -2.46 1.09 -2.01
N SER A 62 -1.13 1.18 -2.09
CA SER A 62 -0.37 0.74 -3.27
C SER A 62 -0.55 -0.75 -3.54
N ILE A 63 -0.50 -1.60 -2.51
CA ILE A 63 -0.69 -3.05 -2.65
C ILE A 63 -2.14 -3.39 -3.05
N ILE A 64 -3.12 -2.70 -2.46
CA ILE A 64 -4.54 -2.85 -2.84
C ILE A 64 -4.73 -2.51 -4.32
N TYR A 65 -4.16 -1.40 -4.80
CA TYR A 65 -4.29 -1.00 -6.20
C TYR A 65 -3.49 -1.86 -7.16
N ALA A 66 -2.32 -2.34 -6.76
CA ALA A 66 -1.55 -3.30 -7.52
C ALA A 66 -2.38 -4.57 -7.79
N ARG A 67 -3.14 -5.04 -6.80
CA ARG A 67 -4.08 -6.16 -6.97
C ARG A 67 -5.33 -5.79 -7.75
N GLN A 68 -5.90 -4.62 -7.55
CA GLN A 68 -7.15 -4.21 -8.19
C GLN A 68 -6.97 -3.87 -9.68
N LYS A 69 -5.84 -3.25 -10.04
CA LYS A 69 -5.60 -2.68 -11.38
C LYS A 69 -4.48 -3.40 -12.15
N GLY A 70 -3.90 -4.44 -11.56
CA GLY A 70 -2.81 -5.19 -12.14
C GLY A 70 -2.82 -6.65 -11.65
N ASP A 71 -1.65 -7.28 -11.70
CA ASP A 71 -1.46 -8.64 -11.24
C ASP A 71 -0.43 -8.64 -10.10
N LEU A 72 -0.94 -8.72 -8.86
CA LEU A 72 -0.10 -8.70 -7.67
C LEU A 72 0.85 -9.90 -7.61
N ALA A 73 0.45 -11.07 -8.13
CA ALA A 73 1.31 -12.25 -8.15
C ALA A 73 2.47 -12.06 -9.12
N LEU A 74 2.19 -11.51 -10.31
CA LEU A 74 3.22 -11.14 -11.28
C LEU A 74 4.17 -10.07 -10.73
N PHE A 75 3.66 -9.04 -10.04
CA PHE A 75 4.52 -8.02 -9.43
C PHE A 75 5.42 -8.59 -8.35
N TYR A 76 4.93 -9.53 -7.54
CA TYR A 76 5.75 -10.23 -6.55
C TYR A 76 6.89 -11.02 -7.22
N GLN A 77 6.56 -11.82 -8.24
CA GLN A 77 7.56 -12.56 -9.02
C GLN A 77 8.58 -11.63 -9.71
N ALA A 78 8.14 -10.48 -10.20
CA ALA A 78 9.01 -9.49 -10.82
C ALA A 78 10.01 -8.90 -9.80
N VAL A 79 9.57 -8.64 -8.57
CA VAL A 79 10.47 -8.18 -7.49
C VAL A 79 11.52 -9.24 -7.15
N GLU A 80 11.17 -10.53 -7.17
CA GLU A 80 12.17 -11.61 -7.00
C GLU A 80 13.17 -11.64 -8.17
N ALA A 81 12.71 -11.40 -9.41
CA ALA A 81 13.59 -11.34 -10.58
C ALA A 81 14.60 -10.18 -10.51
N VAL A 82 14.26 -9.06 -9.86
CA VAL A 82 15.17 -7.93 -9.66
C VAL A 82 16.43 -8.35 -8.89
N GLN A 83 16.36 -9.35 -8.01
CA GLN A 83 17.52 -9.85 -7.27
C GLN A 83 18.58 -10.54 -8.16
N ASN A 84 18.22 -10.89 -9.39
CA ASN A 84 19.10 -11.59 -10.35
C ASN A 84 19.64 -10.67 -11.45
N LEU A 85 19.39 -9.36 -11.37
CA LEU A 85 19.92 -8.40 -12.34
C LEU A 85 21.44 -8.27 -12.21
N ASN A 86 22.11 -8.15 -13.34
CA ASN A 86 23.56 -7.98 -13.45
C ASN A 86 23.90 -6.64 -14.11
N ASP A 87 25.14 -6.21 -13.91
CA ASP A 87 25.69 -5.05 -14.61
C ASP A 87 25.55 -5.22 -16.13
N GLY A 88 24.95 -4.22 -16.78
CA GLY A 88 24.68 -4.22 -18.23
C GLY A 88 23.29 -4.72 -18.62
N ASP A 89 22.51 -5.29 -17.69
CA ASP A 89 21.09 -5.59 -17.93
C ASP A 89 20.30 -4.32 -18.20
N ARG A 90 19.28 -4.43 -19.06
CA ARG A 90 18.45 -3.30 -19.47
C ARG A 90 17.12 -3.33 -18.74
N LEU A 91 16.79 -2.22 -18.08
CA LEU A 91 15.50 -2.01 -17.43
C LEU A 91 14.64 -1.08 -18.27
N LEU A 92 13.38 -1.46 -18.48
CA LEU A 92 12.36 -0.59 -19.07
C LEU A 92 11.51 0.01 -17.96
N VAL A 93 11.53 1.33 -17.86
CA VAL A 93 10.57 2.08 -17.06
C VAL A 93 9.46 2.56 -18.00
N ALA A 94 8.25 2.04 -17.81
CA ALA A 94 7.09 2.35 -18.64
C ALA A 94 6.00 3.04 -17.82
N GLU A 95 5.43 4.13 -18.37
CA GLU A 95 4.33 4.88 -17.79
C GLU A 95 3.10 4.77 -18.68
N GLY A 96 1.96 4.42 -18.09
CA GLY A 96 0.71 4.23 -18.83
C GLY A 96 -0.07 5.52 -19.13
N CYS A 97 0.56 6.71 -19.06
CA CYS A 97 -0.13 7.98 -19.26
C CYS A 97 0.63 8.93 -20.20
N THR A 98 -0.12 9.75 -20.93
CA THR A 98 0.42 10.67 -21.95
C THR A 98 0.58 12.11 -21.44
N HIS A 99 0.31 12.38 -20.16
CA HIS A 99 0.46 13.73 -19.61
C HIS A 99 1.94 14.05 -19.36
N HIS A 100 2.26 15.36 -19.38
CA HIS A 100 3.61 15.82 -19.09
C HIS A 100 4.08 15.31 -17.74
N ARG A 101 5.21 14.59 -17.75
CA ARG A 101 5.90 14.10 -16.55
C ARG A 101 6.16 15.28 -15.62
N LYS A 102 5.91 15.07 -14.34
CA LYS A 102 6.33 16.03 -13.30
C LYS A 102 7.82 15.81 -13.02
N ASP A 103 8.53 16.89 -12.70
CA ASP A 103 9.86 16.79 -12.13
C ASP A 103 9.81 15.92 -10.84
N ASP A 104 10.81 15.07 -10.60
CA ASP A 104 10.89 14.06 -9.52
C ASP A 104 9.92 12.87 -9.61
N ASP A 105 9.66 12.33 -10.81
CA ASP A 105 8.92 11.07 -10.93
C ASP A 105 9.76 9.86 -10.50
N ILE A 106 9.25 9.10 -9.52
CA ILE A 106 9.93 8.00 -8.80
C ILE A 106 10.54 6.95 -9.75
N GLY A 107 9.98 6.79 -10.95
CA GLY A 107 10.45 5.81 -11.94
C GLY A 107 11.69 6.23 -12.73
N THR A 108 12.06 7.52 -12.76
CA THR A 108 13.05 8.03 -13.74
C THR A 108 14.17 8.89 -13.15
N VAL A 109 14.30 8.91 -11.82
CA VAL A 109 15.39 9.63 -11.12
C VAL A 109 16.58 8.72 -10.84
#